data_AF-A0A7I7Q7R9-F1
#
_entry.id   AF-A0A7I7Q7R9-F1
#
_cell.length_a   1.000
_cell.length_b   1.000
_cell.length_c   1.000
_cell.angle_alpha   90.00
_cell.angle_beta   90.00
_cell.angle_gamma   90.00
#
_symmetry.space_group_name_H-M   'P 1'
#
loop_
_entity.id
_entity.type
_entity.pdbx_description
1 polymer ?
#
loop_
_entity_poly.entity_id
_entity_poly.type
_entity_poly.pdbx_seq_one_letter_code
_entity_poly.pdbx_strand_id
1 'polypeptide(L)'
;MRRDPSPILRKHAELGDTMIYFAVALLIVAVALLILGLAERRSGSSRRPLSVPVAIVAVVVAVATMIQIYRVGDTGAQSVWGNEITHLKQANSK
;
A
#
# COMPACT_ATOMS: atom_id res chain seq x y z
N MET A 1 5.13 18.37 -19.89
CA MET A 1 5.63 18.13 -18.52
C MET A 1 5.93 19.47 -17.85
N ARG A 2 5.46 19.70 -16.62
CA ARG A 2 5.92 20.86 -15.82
C ARG A 2 7.43 20.74 -15.62
N ARG A 3 8.18 21.81 -15.87
CA ARG A 3 9.65 21.82 -15.72
C ARG A 3 10.08 21.78 -14.26
N ASP A 4 9.26 22.31 -13.35
CA ASP A 4 9.46 22.22 -11.90
C ASP A 4 8.18 21.75 -11.19
N PRO A 5 8.04 20.43 -10.92
CA PRO A 5 6.97 19.92 -10.08
C PRO A 5 7.18 20.36 -8.62
N SER A 6 6.07 20.71 -7.96
CA SER A 6 6.08 21.08 -6.55
C SER A 6 6.64 19.95 -5.68
N PRO A 7 7.22 20.25 -4.51
CA PRO A 7 7.82 19.24 -3.63
C PRO A 7 6.86 18.09 -3.28
N ILE A 8 5.59 18.41 -3.03
CA ILE A 8 4.57 17.42 -2.69
C ILE A 8 4.22 16.50 -3.86
N LEU A 9 4.17 17.03 -5.09
CA LEU A 9 3.91 16.25 -6.29
C LEU A 9 5.07 15.29 -6.59
N ARG A 10 6.31 15.76 -6.40
CA ARG A 10 7.51 14.91 -6.49
C ARG A 10 7.46 13.78 -5.46
N LYS A 11 7.03 14.08 -4.24
CA LYS A 11 6.89 13.07 -3.18
C LYS A 11 5.85 12.00 -3.52
N HIS A 12 4.72 12.40 -4.08
CA HIS A 12 3.69 11.47 -4.55
C HIS A 12 4.24 10.54 -5.64
N ALA A 13 4.96 11.09 -6.62
CA ALA A 13 5.58 10.30 -7.68
C ALA A 13 6.60 9.29 -7.13
N GLU A 14 7.49 9.71 -6.24
CA GLU A 14 8.46 8.81 -5.59
C GLU A 14 7.79 7.67 -4.82
N LEU A 15 6.73 7.98 -4.05
CA LEU A 15 5.98 6.95 -3.33
C LEU A 15 5.23 6.03 -4.30
N GLY A 16 4.68 6.58 -5.38
CA GLY A 16 4.01 5.84 -6.46
C GLY A 16 4.96 4.87 -7.17
N ASP A 17 6.19 5.28 -7.46
CA ASP A 17 7.21 4.42 -8.09
C ASP A 17 7.51 3.17 -7.25
N THR A 18 7.43 3.28 -5.93
CA THR A 18 7.65 2.13 -5.05
C THR A 18 6.46 1.16 -4.96
N MET A 19 5.25 1.54 -5.41
CA MET A 19 4.03 0.73 -5.26
C MET A 19 4.12 -0.62 -5.96
N ILE A 20 4.86 -0.71 -7.07
CA ILE A 20 5.01 -1.97 -7.80
C ILE A 20 5.64 -3.07 -6.92
N TYR A 21 6.58 -2.71 -6.04
CA TYR A 21 7.21 -3.66 -5.13
C TYR A 21 6.22 -4.19 -4.09
N PHE A 22 5.34 -3.35 -3.56
CA PHE A 22 4.29 -3.77 -2.64
C PHE A 22 3.24 -4.64 -3.34
N ALA A 23 2.83 -4.30 -4.56
CA ALA A 23 1.92 -5.09 -5.36
C ALA A 23 2.48 -6.49 -5.67
N VAL A 24 3.76 -6.57 -6.04
CA VAL A 24 4.46 -7.85 -6.28
C VAL A 24 4.56 -8.67 -4.99
N ALA A 25 4.95 -8.05 -3.87
CA ALA A 25 5.00 -8.73 -2.58
C ALA A 25 3.63 -9.30 -2.17
N LEU A 26 2.56 -8.51 -2.33
CA LEU A 26 1.20 -8.93 -2.04
C LEU A 26 0.75 -10.08 -2.97
N LEU A 27 1.10 -10.02 -4.25
CA LEU A 27 0.82 -11.08 -5.21
C LEU A 27 1.50 -12.40 -4.80
N ILE A 28 2.78 -12.36 -4.42
CA ILE A 28 3.52 -13.53 -3.96
C ILE A 28 2.81 -14.16 -2.75
N VAL A 29 2.41 -13.34 -1.77
CA VAL A 29 1.66 -13.80 -0.59
C VAL A 29 0.33 -14.43 -1.01
N ALA A 30 -0.43 -13.80 -1.89
CA ALA A 30 -1.72 -14.31 -2.36
C ALA A 30 -1.57 -15.67 -3.07
N VAL A 31 -0.54 -15.82 -3.92
CA VAL A 31 -0.22 -17.08 -4.59
C VAL A 31 0.18 -18.16 -3.57
N ALA A 32 1.00 -17.83 -2.57
CA ALA A 32 1.37 -18.76 -1.51
C ALA A 32 0.14 -19.26 -0.73
N LEU A 33 -0.76 -18.35 -0.35
CA LEU A 33 -2.01 -18.69 0.32
C LEU A 33 -2.93 -19.55 -0.56
N LEU A 34 -3.01 -19.26 -1.87
CA LEU A 34 -3.76 -20.05 -2.82
C LEU A 34 -3.21 -21.49 -2.91
N ILE A 35 -1.89 -21.64 -3.04
CA ILE A 35 -1.23 -22.96 -3.10
C ILE A 35 -1.49 -23.75 -1.82
N LEU A 36 -1.35 -23.12 -0.64
CA LEU A 36 -1.63 -23.76 0.65
C LEU A 36 -3.09 -24.22 0.72
N GLY A 37 -4.05 -23.34 0.38
CA GLY A 37 -5.47 -23.65 0.40
C GLY A 37 -5.85 -24.78 -0.56
N LEU A 38 -5.23 -24.85 -1.73
CA LEU A 38 -5.44 -25.95 -2.69
C LEU A 38 -4.81 -27.27 -2.19
N ALA A 39 -3.63 -27.21 -1.59
CA ALA A 39 -2.95 -28.39 -1.04
C ALA A 39 -3.70 -29.01 0.15
N GLU A 40 -4.25 -28.17 1.04
CA GLU A 40 -5.07 -28.61 2.17
C GLU A 40 -6.34 -29.34 1.70
N ARG A 41 -7.03 -28.80 0.68
CA ARG A 41 -8.21 -29.43 0.07
C ARG A 41 -7.91 -30.79 -0.54
N ARG A 42 -6.74 -30.96 -1.15
CA ARG A 42 -6.35 -32.21 -1.83
C ARG A 42 -5.83 -33.29 -0.88
N SER A 43 -5.17 -32.90 0.21
CA SER A 43 -4.46 -33.85 1.09
C SER A 43 -5.31 -34.38 2.25
N GLY A 44 -6.40 -33.69 2.64
CA GLY A 44 -7.18 -34.01 3.85
C GLY A 44 -6.41 -33.90 5.19
N SER A 45 -5.09 -33.64 5.13
CA SER A 45 -4.19 -33.50 6.26
C SER A 45 -3.85 -32.02 6.46
N SER A 46 -3.92 -31.58 7.71
CA SER A 46 -3.70 -30.19 8.09
C SER A 46 -2.21 -29.87 8.08
N ARG A 47 -1.73 -29.11 7.08
CA ARG A 47 -0.33 -28.62 6.99
C ARG A 47 -0.06 -27.44 7.94
N ARG A 48 -0.63 -27.48 9.15
CA ARG A 48 -0.56 -26.47 10.22
C ARG A 48 0.84 -25.86 10.48
N PRO A 49 1.97 -26.61 10.48
CA PRO A 49 3.26 -25.97 10.77
C PRO A 49 3.71 -24.98 9.68
N LEU A 50 3.25 -25.13 8.43
CA LEU A 50 3.63 -24.23 7.32
C LEU A 50 2.69 -23.02 7.19
N SER A 51 1.47 -23.10 7.72
CA SER A 51 0.47 -22.03 7.59
C SER A 51 0.72 -20.85 8.54
N VAL A 52 1.27 -21.09 9.73
CA VAL A 52 1.57 -20.02 10.72
C VAL A 52 2.57 -18.98 10.17
N PRO A 53 3.77 -19.35 9.68
CA PRO A 53 4.71 -18.35 9.18
C PRO A 53 4.16 -17.61 7.96
N VAL A 54 3.44 -18.29 7.06
CA VAL A 54 2.82 -17.66 5.89
C VAL A 54 1.74 -16.66 6.30
N ALA A 55 0.94 -16.99 7.32
CA ALA A 55 -0.05 -16.07 7.87
C ALA A 55 0.61 -14.81 8.48
N ILE A 56 1.71 -14.97 9.22
CA ILE A 56 2.47 -13.83 9.78
C ILE A 56 3.00 -12.94 8.65
N VAL A 57 3.66 -13.53 7.64
CA VAL A 57 4.16 -12.79 6.48
C VAL A 57 3.03 -12.07 5.75
N ALA A 58 1.88 -12.73 5.58
CA ALA A 58 0.72 -12.13 4.93
C ALA A 58 0.21 -10.88 5.65
N VAL A 59 0.09 -10.95 6.99
CA VAL A 59 -0.34 -9.80 7.80
C VAL A 59 0.66 -8.65 7.69
N VAL A 60 1.96 -8.94 7.79
CA VAL A 60 3.00 -7.90 7.68
C VAL A 60 2.98 -7.21 6.32
N VAL A 61 2.93 -7.99 5.23
CA VAL A 61 2.87 -7.45 3.86
C VAL A 61 1.59 -6.65 3.64
N ALA A 62 0.45 -7.12 4.14
CA ALA A 62 -0.82 -6.41 4.04
C ALA A 62 -0.77 -5.05 4.74
N VAL A 63 -0.29 -5.01 5.99
CA VAL A 63 -0.15 -3.75 6.75
C VAL A 63 0.80 -2.78 6.06
N ALA A 64 1.97 -3.26 5.62
CA ALA A 64 2.95 -2.44 4.92
C ALA A 64 2.37 -1.86 3.62
N THR A 65 1.61 -2.66 2.87
CA THR A 65 0.94 -2.22 1.63
C THR A 65 -0.12 -1.17 1.93
N MET A 66 -0.92 -1.34 2.99
CA MET A 66 -1.95 -0.39 3.39
C MET A 66 -1.36 0.96 3.79
N ILE A 67 -0.25 0.96 4.52
CA ILE A 67 0.51 2.18 4.86
C ILE A 67 0.99 2.87 3.58
N GLN A 68 1.55 2.13 2.62
CA GLN A 68 2.05 2.72 1.39
C GLN A 68 0.92 3.33 0.54
N ILE A 69 -0.19 2.64 0.39
CA ILE A 69 -1.39 3.16 -0.31
C ILE A 69 -1.87 4.46 0.35
N TYR A 70 -1.96 4.49 1.68
CA TYR A 70 -2.37 5.68 2.42
C TYR A 70 -1.43 6.86 2.15
N ARG A 71 -0.11 6.64 2.21
CA ARG A 71 0.89 7.70 1.98
C ARG A 71 0.85 8.24 0.55
N VAL A 72 0.72 7.35 -0.45
CA VAL A 72 0.56 7.74 -1.85
C VAL A 72 -0.72 8.56 -2.03
N GLY A 73 -1.83 8.12 -1.42
CA GLY A 73 -3.12 8.80 -1.49
C GLY A 73 -3.11 10.18 -0.83
N ASP A 74 -2.58 10.30 0.38
CA ASP A 74 -2.49 11.56 1.13
C ASP A 74 -1.64 12.60 0.40
N THR A 75 -0.44 12.20 -0.07
CA THR A 75 0.42 13.10 -0.85
C THR A 75 -0.21 13.48 -2.20
N GLY A 76 -1.01 12.59 -2.79
CA GLY A 76 -1.81 12.88 -3.98
C GLY A 76 -2.89 13.93 -3.70
N ALA A 77 -3.69 13.74 -2.64
CA ALA A 77 -4.73 14.68 -2.23
C ALA A 77 -4.15 16.05 -1.90
N GLN A 78 -3.04 16.11 -1.16
CA GLN A 78 -2.34 17.35 -0.83
C GLN A 78 -1.81 18.06 -2.08
N SER A 79 -1.35 17.32 -3.10
CA SER A 79 -0.84 17.92 -4.35
C SER A 79 -1.91 18.66 -5.16
N VAL A 80 -3.18 18.26 -5.04
CA VAL A 80 -4.31 18.87 -5.74
C VAL A 80 -5.02 19.90 -4.86
N TRP A 81 -5.27 19.57 -3.60
CA TRP A 81 -6.19 20.31 -2.73
C TRP A 81 -5.50 21.10 -1.59
N GLY A 82 -4.19 20.94 -1.37
CA GLY A 82 -3.51 21.52 -0.20
C GLY A 82 -3.56 23.05 -0.13
N ASN A 83 -3.53 23.72 -1.29
CA ASN A 83 -3.64 25.19 -1.36
C ASN A 83 -5.02 25.68 -0.92
N GLU A 84 -6.09 25.00 -1.34
CA GLU A 84 -7.46 25.36 -0.99
C GLU A 84 -7.69 25.22 0.52
N ILE A 85 -7.24 24.11 1.11
CA ILE A 85 -7.32 23.89 2.57
C ILE A 85 -6.59 24.99 3.34
N THR A 86 -5.42 25.42 2.83
CA THR A 86 -4.64 26.50 3.45
C THR A 86 -5.37 27.83 3.37
N HIS A 87 -5.96 28.15 2.22
CA HIS A 87 -6.75 29.36 2.02
C HIS A 87 -7.97 29.41 2.94
N LEU A 88 -8.73 28.30 3.04
CA LEU A 88 -9.88 28.18 3.93
C LEU A 88 -9.48 28.35 5.40
N LYS A 89 -8.36 27.75 5.82
CA LYS A 89 -7.86 27.87 7.20
C LYS A 89 -7.47 29.31 7.55
N GLN A 90 -6.92 30.06 6.59
CA GLN A 90 -6.59 31.48 6.77
C GLN A 90 -7.84 32.36 6.83
N ALA A 91 -8.83 32.11 5.96
CA ALA A 91 -10.08 32.86 5.93
C ALA A 91 -10.89 32.69 7.23
N ASN A 92 -10.95 31.49 7.79
CA ASN A 92 -11.66 31.19 9.04
C ASN A 92 -10.92 31.66 10.31
N SER A 93 -9.65 32.06 10.19
CA SER A 93 -8.83 32.55 11.31
C SER A 93 -8.85 34.08 11.43
N LYS A 94 -9.58 34.78 10.55
CA LYS A 94 -9.86 36.22 10.61
C LYS A 94 -11.27 36.46 11.11
#